data_AF-A0A7C9KFA1-F1
#
_entry.id   AF-A0A7C9KFA1-F1
#
_cell.length_a   1.000
_cell.length_b   1.000
_cell.length_c   1.000
_cell.angle_alpha   90.00
_cell.angle_beta   90.00
_cell.angle_gamma   90.00
#
_symmetry.space_group_name_H-M   'P 1'
#
loop_
_entity.id
_entity.type
_entity.pdbx_description
1 polymer ?
#
loop_
_entity_poly.entity_id
_entity_poly.type
_entity_poly.pdbx_seq_one_letter_code
_entity_poly.pdbx_strand_id
1 'polypeptide(L)' 'MGHIKRGHLSESMCVIPPKALRDKMDEVLLPLINQSLNLRLQSNQLGGLRDTLLPKLLSGEIDLALTQQWAEAS' A
#
# COMPACT_ATOMS: atom_id res chain seq x y z
N MET A 1 -4.14 21.26 -19.05
CA MET A 1 -5.50 20.92 -18.60
C MET A 1 -5.44 20.63 -17.10
N GLY A 2 -6.20 21.35 -16.27
CA GLY A 2 -6.41 20.99 -14.86
C GLY A 2 -5.55 21.66 -13.78
N HIS A 3 -5.23 22.95 -13.87
CA HIS A 3 -4.63 23.66 -12.73
C HIS A 3 -5.71 24.11 -11.76
N ILE A 4 -5.94 23.34 -10.70
CA ILE A 4 -6.71 23.80 -9.54
C ILE A 4 -5.83 24.78 -8.77
N LYS A 5 -6.21 26.06 -8.74
CA LYS A 5 -5.57 27.07 -7.90
C LYS A 5 -6.12 26.96 -6.47
N ARG A 6 -5.34 27.36 -5.46
CA ARG A 6 -5.80 27.39 -4.05
C ARG A 6 -7.14 28.13 -3.88
N GLY A 7 -7.34 29.23 -4.61
CA GLY A 7 -8.61 29.97 -4.64
C GLY A 7 -9.81 29.11 -5.07
N HIS A 8 -9.62 28.22 -6.05
CA HIS A 8 -10.69 27.34 -6.53
C HIS A 8 -11.11 26.30 -5.47
N LEU A 9 -10.21 25.90 -4.56
CA LEU A 9 -10.56 25.00 -3.45
C LEU A 9 -11.35 25.74 -2.36
N SER A 10 -10.95 26.97 -2.04
CA SER A 10 -11.64 27.79 -1.03
C SER A 10 -13.02 28.27 -1.48
N GLU A 11 -13.20 28.49 -2.79
CA GLU A 11 -14.46 28.95 -3.38
C GLU A 11 -15.42 27.80 -3.71
N SER A 12 -14.95 26.55 -3.66
CA SER A 12 -15.78 25.38 -3.95
C SER A 12 -16.73 25.08 -2.79
N MET A 13 -18.02 25.04 -3.10
CA MET A 13 -19.06 24.67 -2.14
C MET A 13 -19.15 23.15 -1.99
N CYS A 14 -19.20 22.66 -0.75
CA CYS A 14 -19.40 21.25 -0.44
C CYS A 14 -20.46 21.11 0.66
N VAL A 15 -21.28 20.07 0.54
CA VAL A 15 -22.26 19.73 1.59
C VAL A 15 -21.52 19.08 2.75
N ILE A 16 -21.68 19.64 3.95
CA ILE A 16 -21.10 19.08 5.17
C ILE A 16 -22.19 18.29 5.91
N PRO A 17 -22.10 16.95 5.95
CA PRO A 17 -23.10 16.16 6.66
C PRO A 17 -22.98 16.30 8.19
N PRO A 18 -24.08 16.04 8.94
CA PRO A 18 -24.06 16.02 10.40
C PRO A 18 -22.99 15.06 10.93
N LYS A 19 -22.41 15.39 12.09
CA LYS A 19 -21.32 14.61 12.70
C LYS A 19 -21.67 13.11 12.83
N ALA A 20 -22.86 12.78 13.34
CA ALA A 20 -23.28 11.39 13.50
C ALA A 20 -23.33 10.59 12.19
N LEU A 21 -23.62 11.26 11.06
CA LEU A 21 -23.58 10.59 9.75
C LEU A 21 -22.14 10.39 9.28
N ARG A 22 -21.26 11.38 9.50
CA ARG A 22 -19.83 11.26 9.20
C ARG A 22 -19.18 10.13 9.98
N ASP A 23 -19.44 10.06 11.28
CA ASP A 23 -18.87 9.01 12.14
C ASP A 23 -19.27 7.61 11.65
N LYS A 24 -20.54 7.42 11.26
CA LYS A 24 -21.01 6.16 10.65
C LYS A 24 -20.39 5.87 9.27
N MET A 25 -20.17 6.90 8.47
CA MET A 25 -19.48 6.74 7.19
C MET A 25 -18.03 6.31 7.41
N ASP A 26 -17.35 6.91 8.38
CA ASP A 26 -15.97 6.57 8.72
C ASP A 26 -15.88 5.12 9.23
N GLU A 27 -16.81 4.67 10.06
CA GLU A 27 -16.87 3.27 10.53
C GLU A 27 -16.91 2.25 9.37
N VAL A 28 -17.57 2.58 8.27
CA VAL A 28 -17.71 1.68 7.10
C VAL A 28 -16.56 1.87 6.10
N LEU A 29 -16.20 3.11 5.80
CA LEU A 29 -15.28 3.44 4.70
C LEU A 29 -13.82 3.37 5.14
N LEU A 30 -13.49 3.79 6.36
CA LEU A 30 -12.11 3.86 6.83
C LEU A 30 -11.41 2.49 6.83
N PRO A 31 -12.06 1.38 7.26
CA PRO A 31 -11.44 0.05 7.17
C PRO A 31 -11.06 -0.34 5.74
N LEU A 32 -11.93 -0.05 4.76
CA LEU A 32 -11.71 -0.36 3.35
C LEU A 32 -10.55 0.46 2.77
N ILE A 33 -10.51 1.75 3.09
CA ILE A 33 -9.42 2.65 2.69
C ILE A 33 -8.11 2.17 3.30
N ASN A 34 -8.09 1.86 4.60
CA ASN A 34 -6.89 1.39 5.30
C ASN A 34 -6.39 0.06 4.73
N GLN A 35 -7.30 -0.89 4.45
CA GLN A 35 -6.93 -2.15 3.82
C GLN A 35 -6.33 -1.92 2.43
N SER A 36 -6.94 -1.06 1.62
CA SER A 36 -6.44 -0.69 0.29
C SER A 36 -5.04 -0.06 0.34
N LEU A 37 -4.77 0.78 1.33
CA LEU A 37 -3.44 1.35 1.56
C LEU A 37 -2.44 0.27 2.00
N ASN A 38 -2.80 -0.56 2.96
CA ASN A 38 -1.95 -1.64 3.46
C ASN A 38 -1.54 -2.62 2.36
N LEU A 39 -2.49 -3.02 1.49
CA LEU A 39 -2.22 -3.91 0.37
C LEU A 39 -1.25 -3.27 -0.64
N ARG A 40 -1.37 -1.96 -0.90
CA ARG A 40 -0.41 -1.26 -1.77
C ARG A 40 0.99 -1.22 -1.16
N LEU A 41 1.09 -0.93 0.14
CA LEU A 41 2.38 -0.93 0.84
C LEU A 41 3.04 -2.30 0.80
N GLN A 42 2.29 -3.37 1.12
CA GLN A 42 2.79 -4.74 1.07
C GLN A 42 3.19 -5.14 -0.35
N SER A 43 2.38 -4.79 -1.36
CA SER A 43 2.71 -5.06 -2.75
C SER A 43 4.01 -4.37 -3.18
N ASN A 44 4.23 -3.13 -2.76
CA ASN A 44 5.48 -2.40 -3.04
C ASN A 44 6.67 -3.04 -2.34
N GLN A 45 6.50 -3.48 -1.08
CA GLN A 45 7.54 -4.18 -0.33
C GLN A 45 7.92 -5.52 -0.99
N LEU A 46 6.92 -6.31 -1.40
CA LEU A 46 7.14 -7.56 -2.14
C LEU A 46 7.82 -7.32 -3.49
N GLY A 47 7.43 -6.26 -4.20
CA GLY A 47 8.09 -5.84 -5.44
C GLY A 47 9.56 -5.51 -5.21
N GLY A 48 9.87 -4.70 -4.20
CA GLY A 48 11.25 -4.36 -3.83
C GLY A 48 12.07 -5.57 -3.40
N LEU A 49 11.48 -6.48 -2.63
CA LEU A 49 12.12 -7.73 -2.24
C LEU A 49 12.45 -8.60 -3.46
N ARG A 50 11.48 -8.78 -4.37
CA ARG A 50 11.69 -9.50 -5.64
C ARG A 50 12.83 -8.88 -6.43
N ASP A 51 12.81 -7.57 -6.61
CA ASP A 51 13.81 -6.85 -7.41
C ASP A 51 15.21 -6.92 -6.77
N THR A 52 15.29 -7.12 -5.45
CA THR A 52 16.55 -7.34 -4.73
C THR A 52 17.03 -8.79 -4.80
N LEU A 53 16.13 -9.77 -4.64
CA LEU A 53 16.49 -11.18 -4.54
C LEU A 53 16.70 -11.83 -5.90
N LEU A 54 15.90 -11.48 -6.91
CA LEU A 54 15.93 -12.12 -8.21
C LEU A 54 17.30 -11.98 -8.91
N PRO A 55 17.96 -10.79 -8.92
CA PRO A 55 19.30 -10.68 -9.49
C PRO A 55 20.33 -11.56 -8.79
N LYS A 56 20.25 -11.67 -7.45
CA LYS A 56 21.17 -12.48 -6.65
C LYS A 56 20.97 -13.99 -6.84
N LEU A 57 19.73 -14.41 -7.06
CA LEU A 57 19.41 -15.78 -7.43
C LEU A 57 19.96 -16.10 -8.84
N LEU A 58 19.78 -15.18 -9.79
CA LEU A 58 20.26 -15.37 -11.17
C LEU A 58 21.80 -15.31 -11.27
N SER A 59 22.48 -14.53 -10.44
CA SER A 59 23.95 -14.49 -10.38
C SER A 59 24.55 -15.69 -9.66
N GLY A 60 23.73 -16.50 -8.97
CA GLY A 60 24.19 -17.63 -8.15
C GLY A 60 24.80 -17.21 -6.81
N GLU A 61 24.67 -15.94 -6.41
CA GLU A 61 25.05 -15.47 -5.07
C GLU A 61 24.19 -16.08 -3.96
N ILE A 62 22.94 -16.44 -4.28
CA ILE A 62 22.03 -17.16 -3.40
C ILE A 62 21.81 -18.57 -3.98
N ASP A 63 22.23 -19.59 -3.24
CA ASP A 63 21.97 -20.99 -3.58
C ASP A 63 20.74 -21.52 -2.84
N LEU A 64 19.71 -21.88 -3.61
CA LEU A 64 18.44 -22.41 -3.13
C LEU A 64 18.58 -23.81 -2.52
N ALA A 65 19.47 -24.66 -3.04
CA ALA A 65 19.60 -26.04 -2.57
C ALA A 65 20.15 -26.09 -1.13
N LEU A 66 21.11 -25.21 -0.84
CA LEU A 66 21.69 -25.09 0.50
C LEU A 66 20.71 -24.45 1.50
N THR A 67 19.98 -23.41 1.07
CA THR A 67 19.04 -22.69 1.95
C THR A 67 17.78 -23.50 2.27
N GLN A 68 17.29 -24.33 1.34
CA GLN A 68 16.14 -25.20 1.58
C GLN A 68 16.40 -26.20 2.73
N GLN A 69 17.61 -26.77 2.80
CA GLN A 69 18.01 -27.71 3.86
C GLN A 69 18.05 -27.07 5.25
N TRP A 70 18.36 -25.78 5.34
CA TRP A 70 18.42 -25.05 6.61
C TRP A 70 17.01 -24.66 7.10
N ALA A 71 16.10 -24.35 6.17
CA ALA A 71 14.72 -24.02 6.48
C ALA A 71 13.91 -25.24 6.96
N GLU A 72 14.21 -26.45 6.46
CA GLU A 72 13.58 -27.69 6.89
C GLU A 72 14.16 -28.25 8.20
N ALA A 73 15.35 -27.79 8.60
CA ALA A 73 16.03 -28.20 9.83
C ALA A 73 15.72 -27.29 11.04
N SER A 74 14.95 -26.20 10.85
CA SER A 74 14.55 -25.22 11.89
C SER A 74 13.05 -25.27 12.14
#